data_AF-A0ABD5MVT7-F1
#
_entry.id   AF-A0ABD5MVT7-F1
#
_cell.length_a   1.000
_cell.length_b   1.000
_cell.length_c   1.000
_cell.angle_alpha   90.00
_cell.angle_beta   90.00
_cell.angle_gamma   90.00
#
_symmetry.space_group_name_H-M   'P 1'
#
loop_
_entity.id
_entity.type
_entity.pdbx_description
1 polymer ?
#
loop_
_entity_poly.entity_id
_entity_poly.type
_entity_poly.pdbx_seq_one_letter_code
_entity_poly.pdbx_strand_id
1 'polypeptide(L)'
;MHDADGGDPGGTDGDGADGRGDESDRTVEELVEYCRVQAGLLAGRVETMAEEASERIDEIDEGIAALRDDLDASEHDVGNVDAPESPETANSVDSSDEEVAALADAEADLQRKQAMVEATESRMRLFQELSTDYLEIADDLIAQLESGEADPDEAVSRVVSFEAERDAPAYFEERETLVEVATAGDED
;
A
#
# COMPACT_ATOMS: atom_id res chain seq x y z
N MET A 1 -12.95 76.85 -31.40
CA MET A 1 -12.30 76.05 -32.46
C MET A 1 -11.28 75.18 -31.77
N HIS A 2 -11.46 73.88 -31.93
CA HIS A 2 -10.95 72.80 -31.11
C HIS A 2 -10.43 71.82 -32.15
N ASP A 3 -9.12 71.73 -32.31
CA ASP A 3 -8.39 70.78 -33.17
C ASP A 3 -7.04 70.60 -32.47
N ALA A 4 -6.80 69.48 -31.77
CA ALA A 4 -6.41 68.17 -32.30
C ALA A 4 -5.03 68.20 -32.96
N ASP A 5 -4.07 67.54 -32.30
CA ASP A 5 -3.19 66.49 -32.86
C ASP A 5 -1.82 66.50 -32.17
N GLY A 6 -1.35 65.30 -31.83
CA GLY A 6 -0.09 65.07 -31.13
C GLY A 6 -0.16 63.78 -30.31
N GLY A 7 -0.36 62.66 -31.01
CA GLY A 7 -0.26 61.33 -30.43
C GLY A 7 1.17 61.05 -29.94
N ASP A 8 1.26 60.37 -28.81
CA ASP A 8 2.45 59.64 -28.40
C ASP A 8 2.10 58.15 -28.35
N PRO A 9 2.79 57.30 -29.13
CA PRO A 9 2.53 55.88 -29.21
C PRO A 9 3.40 55.07 -28.24
N GLY A 10 2.82 54.01 -27.67
CA GLY A 10 3.61 52.84 -27.27
C GLY A 10 4.29 52.90 -25.91
N GLY A 11 3.50 52.98 -24.84
CA GLY A 11 3.94 52.58 -23.50
C GLY A 11 3.81 51.06 -23.33
N THR A 12 4.79 50.34 -23.89
CA THR A 12 5.30 49.02 -23.45
C THR A 12 4.33 48.03 -22.82
N ASP A 13 4.02 46.99 -23.60
CA ASP A 13 3.65 45.66 -23.13
C ASP A 13 4.63 45.20 -22.03
N GLY A 14 4.22 45.35 -20.77
CA GLY A 14 4.88 44.81 -19.59
C GLY A 14 4.12 43.64 -18.98
N ASP A 15 3.29 42.97 -19.77
CA ASP A 15 2.41 41.87 -19.38
C ASP A 15 2.99 40.57 -19.95
N GLY A 16 4.00 40.01 -19.29
CA GLY A 16 4.70 38.83 -19.79
C GLY A 16 5.68 38.17 -18.83
N ALA A 17 5.98 38.83 -17.70
CA ALA A 17 6.76 38.23 -16.61
C ALA A 17 5.86 37.57 -15.55
N ASP A 18 4.69 38.16 -15.24
CA ASP A 18 3.77 37.62 -14.22
C ASP A 18 3.09 36.31 -14.63
N GLY A 19 2.81 36.12 -15.93
CA GLY A 19 2.13 34.90 -16.41
C GLY A 19 2.99 33.63 -16.37
N ARG A 20 4.33 33.77 -16.42
CA ARG A 20 5.24 32.61 -16.40
C ARG A 20 5.45 32.09 -14.98
N GLY A 21 5.42 32.96 -13.97
CA GLY A 21 5.41 32.57 -12.56
C GLY A 21 4.12 31.85 -12.19
N ASP A 22 2.96 32.37 -12.63
CA ASP A 22 1.65 31.75 -12.38
C ASP A 22 1.51 30.34 -13.01
N GLU A 23 2.08 30.13 -14.20
CA GLU A 23 2.09 28.81 -14.87
C GLU A 23 3.05 27.82 -14.19
N SER A 24 4.24 28.28 -13.79
CA SER A 24 5.19 27.48 -13.01
C SER A 24 4.62 27.07 -11.66
N ASP A 25 4.03 28.02 -10.93
CA ASP A 25 3.43 27.78 -9.62
C ASP A 25 2.27 26.79 -9.73
N ARG A 26 1.40 26.95 -10.75
CA ARG A 26 0.31 26.01 -11.03
C ARG A 26 0.81 24.59 -11.29
N THR A 27 1.89 24.42 -12.03
CA THR A 27 2.47 23.09 -12.30
C THR A 27 2.95 22.42 -11.00
N VAL A 28 3.56 23.19 -10.10
CA VAL A 28 4.00 22.68 -8.80
C VAL A 28 2.81 22.39 -7.88
N GLU A 29 1.76 23.20 -7.91
CA GLU A 29 0.49 22.92 -7.21
C GLU A 29 -0.15 21.61 -7.69
N GLU A 30 -0.14 21.35 -9.00
CA GLU A 30 -0.62 20.08 -9.57
C GLU A 30 0.22 18.89 -9.11
N LEU A 31 1.55 19.05 -8.97
CA LEU A 31 2.43 18.02 -8.40
C LEU A 31 2.16 17.77 -6.91
N VAL A 32 1.85 18.81 -6.14
CA VAL A 32 1.43 18.67 -4.73
C VAL A 32 0.13 17.86 -4.65
N GLU A 33 -0.85 18.16 -5.50
CA GLU A 33 -2.09 17.40 -5.57
C GLU A 33 -1.83 15.94 -5.99
N TYR A 34 -0.99 15.72 -7.01
CA TYR A 34 -0.57 14.40 -7.43
C TYR A 34 0.02 13.59 -6.26
N CYS A 35 0.99 14.13 -5.55
CA CYS A 35 1.63 13.43 -4.43
C CYS A 35 0.63 13.08 -3.32
N ARG A 36 -0.29 13.99 -2.99
CA ARG A 36 -1.37 13.75 -2.01
C ARG A 36 -2.33 12.67 -2.47
N VAL A 37 -2.68 12.65 -3.75
CA VAL A 37 -3.53 11.60 -4.33
C VAL A 37 -2.83 10.24 -4.26
N GLN A 38 -1.56 10.16 -4.62
CA GLN A 38 -0.79 8.91 -4.53
C GLN A 38 -0.70 8.40 -3.09
N ALA A 39 -0.40 9.28 -2.13
CA ALA A 39 -0.42 8.94 -0.72
C ALA A 39 -1.79 8.42 -0.26
N GLY A 40 -2.88 9.09 -0.64
CA GLY A 40 -4.24 8.67 -0.32
C GLY A 40 -4.60 7.29 -0.89
N LEU A 41 -4.16 6.98 -2.11
CA LEU A 41 -4.37 5.67 -2.72
C LEU A 41 -3.62 4.56 -1.97
N LEU A 42 -2.36 4.81 -1.62
CA LEU A 42 -1.55 3.87 -0.83
C LEU A 42 -2.14 3.64 0.56
N ALA A 43 -2.59 4.70 1.23
CA ALA A 43 -3.25 4.62 2.53
C ALA A 43 -4.55 3.80 2.44
N GLY A 44 -5.40 4.02 1.43
CA GLY A 44 -6.61 3.22 1.23
C GLY A 44 -6.30 1.73 0.97
N ARG A 45 -5.20 1.43 0.27
CA ARG A 45 -4.76 0.05 0.07
C ARG A 45 -4.28 -0.60 1.37
N VAL A 46 -3.60 0.16 2.24
CA VAL A 46 -3.23 -0.29 3.59
C VAL A 46 -4.45 -0.58 4.44
N GLU A 47 -5.47 0.28 4.42
CA GLU A 47 -6.74 0.06 5.12
C GLU A 47 -7.38 -1.26 4.68
N THR A 48 -7.46 -1.50 3.37
CA THR A 48 -7.98 -2.77 2.82
C THR A 48 -7.15 -3.97 3.30
N MET A 49 -5.81 -3.89 3.22
CA MET A 49 -4.93 -4.96 3.68
C MET A 49 -5.06 -5.22 5.19
N ALA A 50 -5.31 -4.19 5.99
CA ALA A 50 -5.48 -4.31 7.44
C ALA A 50 -6.79 -5.04 7.79
N GLU A 51 -7.88 -4.76 7.07
CA GLU A 51 -9.14 -5.50 7.19
C GLU A 51 -8.94 -6.98 6.84
N GLU A 52 -8.31 -7.27 5.71
CA GLU A 52 -8.04 -8.66 5.30
C GLU A 52 -7.07 -9.39 6.25
N ALA A 53 -6.10 -8.68 6.84
CA ALA A 53 -5.20 -9.26 7.83
C ALA A 53 -5.95 -9.60 9.13
N SER A 54 -6.86 -8.72 9.56
CA SER A 54 -7.69 -8.94 10.75
C SER A 54 -8.61 -10.15 10.57
N GLU A 55 -9.26 -10.27 9.41
CA GLU A 55 -10.08 -11.45 9.09
C GLU A 55 -9.26 -12.75 9.12
N ARG A 56 -8.03 -12.73 8.58
CA ARG A 56 -7.13 -13.90 8.63
C ARG A 56 -6.68 -14.23 10.05
N ILE A 57 -6.48 -13.22 10.91
CA ILE A 57 -6.13 -13.43 12.32
C ILE A 57 -7.30 -14.09 13.06
N ASP A 58 -8.53 -13.61 12.85
CA ASP A 58 -9.72 -14.21 13.43
C ASP A 58 -9.88 -15.69 12.99
N GLU A 59 -9.62 -16.01 11.73
CA GLU A 59 -9.63 -17.38 11.21
C GLU A 59 -8.53 -18.26 11.87
N ILE A 60 -7.34 -17.70 12.11
CA ILE A 60 -6.26 -18.40 12.82
C ILE A 60 -6.68 -18.70 14.26
N ASP A 61 -7.26 -17.72 14.96
CA ASP A 61 -7.71 -17.90 16.35
C ASP A 61 -8.82 -18.95 16.45
N GLU A 62 -9.77 -18.97 15.50
CA GLU A 62 -10.78 -20.02 15.40
C GLU A 62 -10.16 -21.39 15.14
N GLY A 63 -9.20 -21.49 14.21
CA GLY A 63 -8.52 -22.75 13.92
C GLY A 63 -7.66 -23.26 15.08
N ILE A 64 -7.02 -22.37 15.85
CA ILE A 64 -6.31 -22.74 17.08
C ILE A 64 -7.29 -23.26 18.15
N ALA A 65 -8.46 -22.63 18.30
CA ALA A 65 -9.48 -23.11 19.23
C ALA A 65 -10.00 -24.49 18.81
N ALA A 66 -10.28 -24.70 17.52
CA ALA A 66 -10.71 -25.98 16.98
C ALA A 66 -9.67 -27.09 17.22
N LEU A 67 -8.38 -26.81 17.01
CA LEU A 67 -7.30 -27.77 17.30
C LEU A 67 -7.22 -28.15 18.78
N ARG A 68 -7.47 -27.20 19.69
CA ARG A 68 -7.50 -27.47 21.14
C ARG A 68 -8.69 -28.33 21.52
N ASP A 69 -9.87 -28.04 20.96
CA ASP A 69 -11.08 -28.82 21.21
C ASP A 69 -10.94 -30.26 20.69
N ASP A 70 -10.29 -30.44 19.53
CA ASP A 70 -10.00 -31.76 18.96
C ASP A 70 -9.03 -32.55 19.86
N LEU A 71 -7.94 -31.90 20.31
CA LEU A 71 -6.98 -32.52 21.22
C LEU A 71 -7.62 -32.93 22.56
N ASP A 72 -8.43 -32.05 23.16
CA ASP A 72 -9.16 -32.34 24.40
C ASP A 72 -10.15 -33.52 24.20
N ALA A 73 -10.78 -33.61 23.03
CA ALA A 73 -11.69 -34.72 22.70
C ALA A 73 -10.96 -36.06 22.57
N SER A 74 -9.80 -36.09 21.89
CA SER A 74 -8.96 -37.29 21.76
C SER A 74 -8.40 -37.74 23.12
N GLU A 75 -8.04 -36.82 24.02
CA GLU A 75 -7.60 -37.13 25.39
C GLU A 75 -8.72 -37.70 26.28
N HIS A 76 -9.97 -37.31 26.03
CA HIS A 76 -11.12 -37.75 26.82
C HIS A 76 -11.65 -39.14 26.42
N ASP A 77 -11.35 -39.61 25.19
CA ASP A 77 -11.71 -40.94 24.70
C ASP A 77 -10.84 -42.06 25.32
N VAL A 78 -9.56 -41.78 25.57
CA VAL A 78 -8.63 -42.70 26.26
C VAL A 78 -8.83 -42.79 27.78
N GLY A 79 -9.65 -41.90 28.37
CA GLY A 79 -9.92 -41.83 29.81
C GLY A 79 -10.97 -42.82 30.36
N ASN A 80 -11.69 -43.56 29.51
CA ASN A 80 -12.76 -44.48 29.93
C ASN A 80 -12.33 -45.96 29.93
N VAL A 81 -11.20 -46.27 30.55
CA VAL A 81 -10.73 -47.66 30.73
C VAL A 81 -10.92 -48.10 32.18
N ASP A 82 -12.18 -48.25 32.60
CA ASP A 82 -12.59 -49.14 33.70
C ASP A 82 -13.59 -50.18 33.16
N ALA A 83 -13.09 -51.10 32.33
CA ALA A 83 -13.82 -52.33 31.99
C ALA A 83 -12.81 -53.44 31.63
N PRO A 84 -12.82 -54.61 32.32
CA PRO A 84 -11.88 -55.67 32.03
C PRO A 84 -12.35 -56.59 30.88
N GLU A 85 -11.40 -56.86 29.97
CA GLU A 85 -11.22 -57.98 29.03
C GLU A 85 -12.28 -58.30 27.96
N SER A 86 -11.92 -58.07 26.69
CA SER A 86 -11.96 -59.12 25.64
C SER A 86 -11.02 -58.78 24.46
N PRO A 87 -10.28 -59.75 23.90
CA PRO A 87 -9.34 -59.53 22.79
C PRO A 87 -10.00 -59.84 21.44
N GLU A 88 -10.36 -58.81 20.67
CA GLU A 88 -10.60 -58.89 19.22
C GLU A 88 -9.96 -57.65 18.59
N THR A 89 -8.74 -57.83 18.10
CA THR A 89 -8.00 -56.90 17.26
C THR A 89 -8.64 -56.84 15.87
N ALA A 90 -9.06 -55.66 15.42
CA ALA A 90 -8.85 -55.12 14.06
C ALA A 90 -9.90 -54.01 13.77
N ASN A 91 -9.65 -52.79 14.25
CA ASN A 91 -10.06 -51.55 13.55
C ASN A 91 -9.62 -50.24 14.24
N SER A 92 -9.00 -50.26 15.42
CA SER A 92 -8.67 -49.00 16.12
C SER A 92 -7.26 -48.45 15.85
N VAL A 93 -6.44 -49.11 15.03
CA VAL A 93 -5.06 -48.65 14.75
C VAL A 93 -5.01 -47.72 13.53
N ASP A 94 -6.01 -47.79 12.65
CA ASP A 94 -6.12 -46.97 11.44
C ASP A 94 -6.65 -45.57 11.78
N SER A 95 -7.60 -45.47 12.73
CA SER A 95 -8.22 -44.21 13.13
C SER A 95 -7.25 -43.24 13.83
N SER A 96 -6.33 -43.73 14.66
CA SER A 96 -5.37 -42.86 15.36
C SER A 96 -4.30 -42.27 14.42
N ASP A 97 -3.88 -43.00 13.38
CA ASP A 97 -2.93 -42.48 12.40
C ASP A 97 -3.59 -41.44 11.47
N GLU A 98 -4.89 -41.62 11.15
CA GLU A 98 -5.69 -40.66 10.38
C GLU A 98 -6.00 -39.37 11.18
N GLU A 99 -6.30 -39.49 12.48
CA GLU A 99 -6.46 -38.33 13.39
C GLU A 99 -5.16 -37.52 13.51
N VAL A 100 -4.01 -38.20 13.68
CA VAL A 100 -2.70 -37.54 13.73
C VAL A 100 -2.36 -36.86 12.40
N ALA A 101 -2.72 -37.46 11.26
CA ALA A 101 -2.53 -36.83 9.95
C ALA A 101 -3.43 -35.59 9.78
N ALA A 102 -4.69 -35.64 10.21
CA ALA A 102 -5.61 -34.52 10.16
C ALA A 102 -5.14 -33.33 11.03
N LEU A 103 -4.63 -33.62 12.24
CA LEU A 103 -4.03 -32.63 13.13
C LEU A 103 -2.79 -31.98 12.50
N ALA A 104 -1.91 -32.77 11.87
CA ALA A 104 -0.72 -32.24 11.21
C ALA A 104 -1.06 -31.35 10.00
N ASP A 105 -2.08 -31.71 9.22
CA ASP A 105 -2.57 -30.91 8.09
C ASP A 105 -3.17 -29.58 8.57
N ALA A 106 -3.95 -29.62 9.66
CA ALA A 106 -4.52 -28.41 10.26
C ALA A 106 -3.45 -27.50 10.86
N GLU A 107 -2.42 -28.05 11.52
CA GLU A 107 -1.27 -27.27 12.00
C GLU A 107 -0.53 -26.60 10.82
N ALA A 108 -0.29 -27.34 9.73
CA ALA A 108 0.39 -26.81 8.55
C ALA A 108 -0.42 -25.68 7.88
N ASP A 109 -1.76 -25.77 7.88
CA ASP A 109 -2.63 -24.70 7.37
C ASP A 109 -2.55 -23.43 8.25
N LEU A 110 -2.58 -23.58 9.58
CA LEU A 110 -2.40 -22.45 10.49
C LEU A 110 -1.05 -21.76 10.34
N GLN A 111 0.03 -22.53 10.23
CA GLN A 111 1.37 -21.98 9.98
C GLN A 111 1.42 -21.21 8.65
N ARG A 112 0.76 -21.73 7.61
CA ARG A 112 0.65 -21.03 6.32
C ARG A 112 -0.11 -19.71 6.47
N LYS A 113 -1.24 -19.71 7.18
CA LYS A 113 -2.03 -18.50 7.43
C LYS A 113 -1.25 -17.44 8.21
N GLN A 114 -0.52 -17.84 9.25
CA GLN A 114 0.36 -16.94 10.01
C GLN A 114 1.43 -16.32 9.10
N ALA A 115 2.10 -17.12 8.26
CA ALA A 115 3.07 -16.60 7.31
C ALA A 115 2.46 -15.61 6.30
N MET A 116 1.19 -15.82 5.89
CA MET A 116 0.47 -14.88 5.03
C MET A 116 0.13 -13.56 5.74
N VAL A 117 -0.20 -13.60 7.05
CA VAL A 117 -0.41 -12.39 7.86
C VAL A 117 0.89 -11.61 7.96
N GLU A 118 2.01 -12.24 8.31
CA GLU A 118 3.33 -11.59 8.40
C GLU A 118 3.75 -10.94 7.07
N ALA A 119 3.53 -11.65 5.96
CA ALA A 119 3.80 -11.11 4.63
C ALA A 119 2.92 -9.88 4.32
N THR A 120 1.63 -9.95 4.67
CA THR A 120 0.69 -8.82 4.53
C THR A 120 1.13 -7.63 5.37
N GLU A 121 1.52 -7.84 6.62
CA GLU A 121 2.03 -6.77 7.50
C GLU A 121 3.32 -6.14 6.99
N SER A 122 4.23 -6.94 6.45
CA SER A 122 5.42 -6.42 5.78
C SER A 122 5.06 -5.55 4.58
N ARG A 123 4.10 -5.99 3.76
CA ARG A 123 3.62 -5.21 2.61
C ARG A 123 2.94 -3.92 3.05
N MET A 124 2.08 -3.96 4.08
CA MET A 124 1.42 -2.76 4.63
C MET A 124 2.44 -1.70 5.07
N ARG A 125 3.56 -2.10 5.68
CA ARG A 125 4.60 -1.15 6.09
C ARG A 125 5.26 -0.46 4.89
N LEU A 126 5.53 -1.19 3.81
CA LEU A 126 6.09 -0.61 2.59
C LEU A 126 5.14 0.41 1.95
N PHE A 127 3.84 0.09 1.90
CA PHE A 127 2.83 1.03 1.38
C PHE A 127 2.71 2.28 2.27
N GLN A 128 2.74 2.13 3.60
CA GLN A 128 2.70 3.26 4.53
C GLN A 128 3.94 4.15 4.42
N GLU A 129 5.12 3.56 4.29
CA GLU A 129 6.38 4.29 4.10
C GLU A 129 6.33 5.09 2.81
N LEU A 130 5.97 4.46 1.68
CA LEU A 130 5.85 5.15 0.40
C LEU A 130 4.79 6.27 0.44
N SER A 131 3.65 6.02 1.10
CA SER A 131 2.62 7.04 1.31
C SER A 131 3.14 8.24 2.11
N THR A 132 3.98 8.01 3.10
CA THR A 132 4.56 9.06 3.94
C THR A 132 5.56 9.88 3.13
N ASP A 133 6.41 9.21 2.36
CA ASP A 133 7.41 9.86 1.53
C ASP A 133 6.76 10.78 0.46
N TYR A 134 5.64 10.37 -0.15
CA TYR A 134 4.87 11.24 -1.05
C TYR A 134 4.34 12.49 -0.35
N LEU A 135 3.86 12.37 0.90
CA LEU A 135 3.39 13.54 1.66
C LEU A 135 4.55 14.47 2.03
N GLU A 136 5.72 13.93 2.36
CA GLU A 136 6.93 14.72 2.62
C GLU A 136 7.34 15.52 1.37
N ILE A 137 7.30 14.91 0.18
CA ILE A 137 7.55 15.62 -1.07
C ILE A 137 6.51 16.72 -1.30
N ALA A 138 5.22 16.44 -1.05
CA ALA A 138 4.17 17.44 -1.20
C ALA A 138 4.39 18.64 -0.28
N ASP A 139 4.78 18.42 0.97
CA ASP A 139 5.08 19.48 1.94
C ASP A 139 6.31 20.30 1.53
N ASP A 140 7.36 19.65 1.02
CA ASP A 140 8.55 20.33 0.50
C ASP A 140 8.27 21.19 -0.74
N LEU A 141 7.37 20.76 -1.61
CA LEU A 141 6.94 21.53 -2.78
C LEU A 141 6.10 22.75 -2.36
N ILE A 142 5.24 22.61 -1.36
CA ILE A 142 4.49 23.73 -0.77
C ILE A 142 5.45 24.75 -0.18
N ALA A 143 6.47 24.31 0.56
CA ALA A 143 7.45 25.21 1.14
C ALA A 143 8.19 26.04 0.08
N GLN A 144 8.50 25.44 -1.08
CA GLN A 144 9.11 26.13 -2.22
C GLN A 144 8.18 27.15 -2.89
N LEU A 145 6.89 26.81 -3.02
CA LEU A 145 5.86 27.75 -3.50
C LEU A 145 5.75 28.96 -2.56
N GLU A 146 5.66 28.71 -1.26
CA GLU A 146 5.55 29.78 -0.25
C GLU A 146 6.80 30.68 -0.19
N SER A 147 7.97 30.15 -0.52
CA SER A 147 9.21 30.93 -0.59
C SER A 147 9.43 31.64 -1.94
N GLY A 148 8.66 31.28 -2.98
CA GLY A 148 8.82 31.78 -4.33
C GLY A 148 10.06 31.24 -5.06
N GLU A 149 10.58 30.10 -4.60
CA GLU A 149 11.75 29.41 -5.16
C GLU A 149 11.35 28.16 -5.96
N ALA A 150 10.06 27.95 -6.17
CA ALA A 150 9.53 26.80 -6.90
C ALA A 150 9.98 26.82 -8.37
N ASP A 151 10.67 25.75 -8.78
CA ASP A 151 11.02 25.47 -10.17
C ASP A 151 10.26 24.22 -10.63
N PRO A 152 9.43 24.32 -11.69
CA PRO A 152 8.58 23.21 -12.11
C PRO A 152 9.37 22.04 -12.70
N ASP A 153 10.47 22.30 -13.41
CA ASP A 153 11.30 21.24 -14.01
C ASP A 153 12.04 20.47 -12.91
N GLU A 154 12.58 21.17 -11.91
CA GLU A 154 13.18 20.56 -10.72
C GLU A 154 12.15 19.75 -9.92
N ALA A 155 10.94 20.28 -9.73
CA ALA A 155 9.85 19.59 -9.03
C ALA A 155 9.45 18.27 -9.73
N VAL A 156 9.26 18.29 -11.05
CA VAL A 156 8.97 17.07 -11.84
C VAL A 156 10.13 16.09 -11.72
N SER A 157 11.36 16.54 -11.94
CA SER A 157 12.56 15.69 -11.86
C SER A 157 12.71 15.04 -10.49
N ARG A 158 12.37 15.77 -9.42
CA ARG A 158 12.41 15.26 -8.05
C ARG A 158 11.42 14.13 -7.83
N VAL A 159 10.16 14.29 -8.26
CA VAL A 159 9.13 13.25 -8.11
C VAL A 159 9.48 12.01 -8.95
N VAL A 160 9.91 12.20 -10.20
CA VAL A 160 10.32 11.08 -11.07
C VAL A 160 11.50 10.30 -10.49
N SER A 161 12.52 11.02 -9.98
CA SER A 161 13.69 10.38 -9.37
C SER A 161 13.30 9.60 -8.11
N PHE A 162 12.46 10.18 -7.27
CA PHE A 162 11.91 9.51 -6.10
C PHE A 162 11.15 8.23 -6.48
N GLU A 163 10.26 8.29 -7.47
CA GLU A 163 9.48 7.13 -7.91
C GLU A 163 10.37 6.03 -8.49
N ALA A 164 11.42 6.38 -9.23
CA ALA A 164 12.41 5.45 -9.74
C ALA A 164 13.21 4.78 -8.59
N GLU A 165 13.63 5.57 -7.60
CA GLU A 165 14.39 5.07 -6.44
C GLU A 165 13.57 4.12 -5.55
N ARG A 166 12.27 4.38 -5.43
CA ARG A 166 11.35 3.59 -4.60
C ARG A 166 10.67 2.45 -5.36
N ASP A 167 10.90 2.34 -6.66
CA ASP A 167 10.18 1.42 -7.54
C ASP A 167 8.65 1.58 -7.41
N ALA A 168 8.19 2.84 -7.41
CA ALA A 168 6.78 3.19 -7.20
C ALA A 168 5.80 2.45 -8.14
N PRO A 169 6.11 2.20 -9.44
CA PRO A 169 5.23 1.45 -10.34
C PRO A 169 4.79 0.08 -9.79
N ALA A 170 5.65 -0.60 -9.01
CA ALA A 170 5.32 -1.90 -8.42
C ALA A 170 4.17 -1.84 -7.40
N TYR A 171 3.80 -0.66 -6.92
CA TYR A 171 2.76 -0.43 -5.91
C TYR A 171 1.42 0.05 -6.50
N PHE A 172 1.41 0.44 -7.79
CA PHE A 172 0.24 0.97 -8.49
C PHE A 172 -0.14 0.10 -9.68
N GLU A 173 -1.01 -0.89 -9.44
CA GLU A 173 -1.39 -1.88 -10.47
C GLU A 173 -2.38 -1.31 -11.52
N GLU A 174 -3.17 -0.30 -11.15
CA GLU A 174 -4.28 0.24 -11.96
C GLU A 174 -4.00 1.64 -12.53
N ARG A 175 -2.82 2.21 -12.23
CA ARG A 175 -2.50 3.59 -12.58
C ARG A 175 -1.04 3.71 -12.99
N GLU A 176 -0.84 4.50 -14.03
CA GLU A 176 0.49 4.91 -14.47
C GLU A 176 1.04 5.99 -13.54
N THR A 177 2.32 5.86 -13.20
CA THR A 177 3.10 6.79 -12.37
C THR A 177 3.84 7.81 -13.25
N LEU A 178 4.36 8.89 -12.66
CA LEU A 178 5.11 9.91 -13.41
C LEU A 178 6.41 9.34 -13.98
N VAL A 179 7.08 8.41 -13.28
CA VAL A 179 8.27 7.73 -13.81
C VAL A 179 7.95 6.87 -15.04
N GLU A 180 6.79 6.22 -15.08
CA GLU A 180 6.35 5.46 -16.27
C GLU A 180 6.05 6.39 -17.45
N VAL A 181 5.37 7.51 -17.21
CA VAL A 181 5.13 8.52 -18.25
C VAL A 181 6.44 9.09 -18.80
N ALA A 182 7.38 9.43 -17.90
CA ALA A 182 8.66 10.01 -18.28
C ALA A 182 9.53 9.05 -19.09
N THR A 183 9.49 7.75 -18.76
CA THR A 183 10.26 6.72 -19.48
C THR A 183 9.61 6.34 -20.81
N ALA A 184 8.28 6.28 -20.89
CA ALA A 184 7.57 6.04 -22.14
C ALA A 184 7.80 7.13 -23.19
N GLY A 185 8.00 8.39 -22.76
CA GLY A 185 8.33 9.50 -23.65
C GLY A 185 9.77 9.49 -24.20
N ASP A 186 10.68 8.71 -23.60
CA ASP A 186 12.09 8.60 -24.03
C ASP A 186 12.30 7.46 -25.06
N GLU A 187 11.34 6.53 -25.16
CA GLU A 187 11.40 5.37 -26.07
C GLU A 187 10.77 5.60 -27.47
N ASP A 188 10.21 6.78 -27.75
CA ASP A 188 9.58 7.17 -29.03
C ASP A 188 10.47 8.08 -29.92
#